data_AF-A0A2M6VDD1-F1
#
_entry.id   AF-A0A2M6VDD1-F1
#
_cell.length_a   1.000
_cell.length_b   1.000
_cell.length_c   1.000
_cell.angle_alpha   90.00
_cell.angle_beta   90.00
_cell.angle_gamma   90.00
#
_symmetry.space_group_name_H-M   'P 1'
#
loop_
_entity.id
_entity.type
_entity.pdbx_description
1 polymer ?
#
loop_
_entity_poly.entity_id
_entity_poly.type
_entity_poly.pdbx_seq_one_letter_code
_entity_poly.pdbx_strand_id
1 'polypeptide(L)'
;MFKLSWLRRTLIGLSCWVICAAASALDINQANEAELDSLKGMGPALSRHVLKARAEEDFKSWADLLQRVSGMGPGKAKQFSAQGLTVNGQTFPEAREPKHHGQQRP
;
A
#
# COMPACT_ATOMS: atom_id res chain seq x y z
N MET A 1 -1.26 -7.74 68.86
CA MET A 1 0.03 -7.13 68.50
C MET A 1 0.00 -6.72 67.05
N PHE A 2 0.29 -5.45 66.80
CA PHE A 2 0.39 -4.78 65.50
C PHE A 2 1.46 -5.43 64.60
N LYS A 3 1.16 -5.60 63.29
CA LYS A 3 1.99 -5.05 62.21
C LYS A 3 1.37 -5.28 60.82
N LEU A 4 1.09 -4.14 60.19
CA LEU A 4 0.87 -3.93 58.77
C LEU A 4 2.17 -4.28 58.00
N SER A 5 2.08 -5.15 56.99
CA SER A 5 3.10 -5.28 55.94
C SER A 5 2.35 -5.53 54.63
N TRP A 6 1.89 -4.46 53.97
CA TRP A 6 2.55 -3.92 52.78
C TRP A 6 2.71 -4.99 51.71
N LEU A 7 1.77 -5.01 50.75
CA LEU A 7 1.96 -4.30 49.47
C LEU A 7 3.35 -4.62 48.94
N ARG A 8 3.48 -5.66 48.13
CA ARG A 8 4.58 -5.86 47.18
C ARG A 8 4.43 -7.19 46.41
N ARG A 9 4.25 -7.03 45.08
CA ARG A 9 5.01 -7.75 44.03
C ARG A 9 4.65 -9.24 43.88
N THR A 10 4.13 -9.76 42.78
CA THR A 10 4.38 -9.42 41.37
C THR A 10 3.37 -10.18 40.51
N LEU A 11 2.51 -9.45 39.80
CA LEU A 11 1.86 -9.92 38.59
C LEU A 11 2.89 -9.86 37.46
N ILE A 12 3.33 -11.00 36.93
CA ILE A 12 4.14 -11.15 35.71
C ILE A 12 3.65 -12.48 35.12
N GLY A 13 3.15 -12.63 33.90
CA GLY A 13 3.36 -11.96 32.62
C GLY A 13 3.46 -13.12 31.61
N LEU A 14 2.69 -13.21 30.53
CA LEU A 14 3.06 -12.63 29.25
C LEU A 14 1.86 -12.75 28.29
N SER A 15 0.99 -11.74 28.27
CA SER A 15 -0.02 -11.63 27.21
C SER A 15 0.70 -11.17 25.95
N CYS A 16 0.90 -12.10 25.01
CA CYS A 16 1.40 -11.79 23.67
C CYS A 16 0.35 -10.92 22.97
N TRP A 17 0.54 -9.60 22.99
CA TRP A 17 -0.23 -8.70 22.15
C TRP A 17 0.26 -8.86 20.73
N VAL A 18 -0.42 -9.71 19.97
CA VAL A 18 -0.29 -9.76 18.52
C VAL A 18 -0.81 -8.43 17.98
N ILE A 19 0.11 -7.54 17.62
CA ILE A 19 -0.23 -6.33 16.88
C ILE A 19 -0.56 -6.78 15.46
N CYS A 20 -1.86 -6.98 15.19
CA CYS A 20 -2.35 -7.04 13.82
C CYS A 20 -2.22 -5.63 13.23
N ALA A 21 -1.16 -5.39 12.47
CA ALA A 21 -1.09 -4.19 11.63
C ALA A 21 -2.19 -4.30 10.57
N ALA A 22 -3.24 -3.49 10.72
CA ALA A 22 -4.22 -3.31 9.65
C ALA A 22 -3.48 -2.64 8.49
N ALA A 23 -3.20 -3.40 7.42
CA ALA A 23 -2.68 -2.85 6.19
C ALA A 23 -3.80 -2.03 5.53
N SER A 24 -3.88 -0.74 5.85
CA SER A 24 -4.74 0.18 5.13
C SER A 24 -4.21 0.35 3.71
N ALA A 25 -5.10 0.31 2.71
CA ALA A 25 -4.73 0.66 1.35
C ALA A 25 -4.20 2.10 1.32
N LEU A 26 -3.06 2.31 0.66
CA LEU A 26 -2.45 3.62 0.50
C LEU A 26 -2.99 4.26 -0.77
N ASP A 27 -3.76 5.33 -0.62
CA ASP A 27 -4.26 6.04 -1.79
C ASP A 27 -3.24 7.04 -2.32
N ILE A 28 -2.91 6.97 -3.61
CA ILE A 28 -1.88 7.82 -4.23
C ILE A 28 -2.23 9.32 -4.16
N ASN A 29 -3.51 9.67 -4.17
CA ASN A 29 -3.94 11.06 -4.09
C ASN A 29 -3.77 11.64 -2.67
N GLN A 30 -3.60 10.78 -1.66
CA GLN A 30 -3.47 11.17 -0.25
C GLN A 30 -2.09 10.90 0.33
N ALA A 31 -1.32 9.99 -0.29
CA ALA A 31 -0.02 9.58 0.19
C ALA A 31 0.98 10.75 0.28
N ASN A 32 1.77 10.80 1.35
CA ASN A 32 2.90 11.70 1.47
C ASN A 32 4.17 11.10 0.81
N GLU A 33 5.25 11.89 0.74
CA GLU A 33 6.50 11.47 0.08
C GLU A 33 7.11 10.21 0.72
N ALA A 34 7.11 10.12 2.05
CA ALA A 34 7.70 9.00 2.77
C ALA A 34 6.90 7.70 2.58
N GLU A 35 5.56 7.80 2.54
CA GLU A 35 4.68 6.66 2.25
C GLU A 35 4.90 6.12 0.83
N LEU A 36 5.04 7.01 -0.15
CA LEU A 36 5.35 6.64 -1.53
C LEU A 36 6.74 6.01 -1.66
N ASP A 37 7.76 6.61 -1.04
CA ASP A 37 9.13 6.07 -1.07
C ASP A 37 9.26 4.71 -0.36
N SER A 38 8.41 4.46 0.64
CA SER A 38 8.34 3.17 1.34
C SER A 38 7.85 2.02 0.45
N LEU A 39 7.22 2.31 -0.71
CA LEU A 39 6.83 1.28 -1.67
C LEU A 39 8.07 0.70 -2.35
N LYS A 40 8.25 -0.62 -2.20
CA LYS A 40 9.39 -1.33 -2.81
C LYS A 40 9.38 -1.12 -4.32
N GLY A 41 10.43 -0.47 -4.82
CA GLY A 41 10.66 -0.20 -6.25
C GLY A 41 10.12 1.13 -6.77
N MET A 42 9.55 2.01 -5.93
CA MET A 42 9.19 3.37 -6.32
C MET A 42 10.45 4.25 -6.39
N GLY A 43 11.10 4.43 -5.24
CA GLY A 43 12.30 5.25 -5.10
C GLY A 43 12.05 6.75 -5.29
N PRO A 44 13.01 7.61 -4.90
CA PRO A 44 12.78 9.04 -4.72
C PRO A 44 12.47 9.77 -6.03
N ALA A 45 13.03 9.31 -7.15
CA ALA A 45 12.76 9.91 -8.46
C ALA A 45 11.30 9.71 -8.91
N LEU A 46 10.76 8.51 -8.75
CA LEU A 46 9.38 8.22 -9.15
C LEU A 46 8.38 8.86 -8.19
N SER A 47 8.63 8.83 -6.88
CA SER A 47 7.80 9.52 -5.88
C SER A 47 7.70 11.01 -6.18
N ARG A 48 8.81 11.68 -6.54
CA ARG A 48 8.82 13.09 -6.94
C ARG A 48 8.01 13.35 -8.22
N HIS A 49 8.07 12.45 -9.21
CA HIS A 49 7.23 12.57 -10.41
C HIS A 49 5.74 12.46 -10.08
N VAL A 50 5.36 11.51 -9.21
CA VAL A 50 3.98 11.35 -8.73
C VAL A 50 3.50 12.62 -8.04
N LEU A 51 4.28 13.14 -7.07
CA LEU A 51 3.92 14.35 -6.33
C LEU A 51 3.79 15.58 -7.24
N LYS A 52 4.70 15.72 -8.22
CA LYS A 52 4.65 16.81 -9.19
C LYS A 52 3.38 16.73 -10.06
N ALA A 53 3.07 15.55 -10.58
CA ALA A 53 1.87 15.37 -11.39
C ALA A 53 0.59 15.60 -10.57
N ARG A 54 0.51 15.06 -9.35
CA ARG A 54 -0.64 15.26 -8.45
C ARG A 54 -0.86 16.73 -8.10
N ALA A 55 0.21 17.51 -7.96
CA ALA A 55 0.12 18.94 -7.65
C ALA A 55 -0.65 19.75 -8.70
N GLU A 56 -0.76 19.26 -9.94
CA GLU A 56 -1.57 19.89 -10.99
C GLU A 56 -3.05 19.51 -10.89
N GLU A 57 -3.34 18.23 -10.68
CA GLU A 57 -4.69 17.67 -10.51
C GLU A 57 -4.56 16.26 -9.94
N ASP A 58 -5.50 15.86 -9.08
CA ASP A 58 -5.63 14.48 -8.58
C ASP A 58 -5.73 13.47 -9.74
N PHE A 59 -5.19 12.28 -9.51
CA PHE A 59 -5.29 11.20 -10.49
C PHE A 59 -6.72 10.66 -10.52
N LYS A 60 -7.31 10.65 -11.72
CA LYS A 60 -8.69 10.16 -11.93
C LYS A 60 -8.75 8.65 -12.01
N SER A 61 -7.69 8.02 -12.53
CA SER A 61 -7.60 6.59 -12.73
C SER A 61 -6.15 6.12 -12.87
N TRP A 62 -5.94 4.82 -12.86
CA TRP A 62 -4.65 4.23 -13.19
C TRP A 62 -4.15 4.58 -14.59
N ALA A 63 -5.05 4.74 -15.57
CA ALA A 63 -4.64 5.14 -16.92
C ALA A 63 -4.10 6.57 -16.95
N ASP A 64 -4.75 7.48 -16.23
CA ASP A 64 -4.29 8.87 -16.05
C ASP A 64 -2.92 8.92 -15.36
N LEU A 65 -2.77 8.13 -14.29
CA LEU A 65 -1.50 7.98 -13.58
C LEU A 65 -0.36 7.51 -14.50
N LEU A 66 -0.58 6.43 -15.26
CA LEU A 66 0.39 5.88 -16.20
C LEU A 66 0.76 6.87 -17.32
N GLN A 67 -0.18 7.70 -17.76
CA GLN A 67 0.04 8.70 -18.79
C GLN A 67 0.88 9.88 -18.27
N ARG A 68 0.63 10.32 -17.03
CA ARG A 68 1.23 11.55 -16.48
C ARG A 68 2.55 11.31 -15.78
N VAL A 69 2.76 10.13 -15.20
CA VAL A 69 3.96 9.84 -14.40
C VAL A 69 4.98 9.06 -15.23
N SER A 70 5.99 9.79 -15.73
CA SER A 70 7.11 9.17 -16.46
C SER A 70 7.83 8.13 -15.61
N GLY A 71 7.99 6.92 -16.17
CA GLY A 71 8.60 5.79 -15.48
C GLY A 71 7.63 4.93 -14.67
N MET A 72 6.33 5.25 -14.67
CA MET A 72 5.25 4.41 -14.17
C MET A 72 4.62 3.64 -15.34
N GLY A 73 5.02 2.38 -15.50
CA GLY A 73 4.44 1.47 -16.51
C GLY A 73 3.50 0.42 -15.89
N PRO A 74 2.78 -0.37 -16.72
CA PRO A 74 1.82 -1.38 -16.25
C PRO A 74 2.41 -2.40 -15.26
N GLY A 75 3.68 -2.81 -15.46
CA GLY A 75 4.36 -3.72 -14.54
C GLY A 75 4.56 -3.12 -13.15
N LYS A 76 4.95 -1.84 -13.07
CA LYS A 76 5.05 -1.12 -11.79
C LYS A 76 3.69 -0.86 -11.17
N ALA A 77 2.68 -0.48 -11.97
CA ALA A 77 1.32 -0.30 -11.47
C ALA A 77 0.76 -1.58 -10.84
N LYS A 78 0.96 -2.74 -11.50
CA LYS A 78 0.62 -4.04 -10.93
C LYS A 78 1.37 -4.31 -9.62
N GLN A 79 2.68 -4.09 -9.60
CA GLN A 79 3.51 -4.28 -8.40
C GLN A 79 3.11 -3.37 -7.23
N PHE A 80 2.82 -2.10 -7.47
CA PHE A 80 2.43 -1.17 -6.42
C PHE A 80 1.01 -1.44 -5.94
N SER A 81 0.09 -1.80 -6.84
CA SER A 81 -1.25 -2.21 -6.43
C SER A 81 -1.24 -3.49 -5.60
N ALA A 82 -0.36 -4.45 -5.91
CA ALA A 82 -0.15 -5.64 -5.07
C ALA A 82 0.42 -5.30 -3.68
N GLN A 83 1.07 -4.15 -3.52
CA GLN A 83 1.53 -3.62 -2.23
C GLN A 83 0.47 -2.77 -1.53
N GLY A 84 -0.75 -2.69 -2.07
CA GLY A 84 -1.85 -1.93 -1.48
C GLY A 84 -1.95 -0.48 -1.95
N LEU A 85 -1.20 -0.05 -2.97
CA LEU A 85 -1.39 1.26 -3.58
C LEU A 85 -2.70 1.28 -4.37
N THR A 86 -3.51 2.33 -4.20
CA THR A 86 -4.76 2.54 -4.92
C THR A 86 -4.82 3.91 -5.59
N VAL A 87 -5.73 4.05 -6.54
CA VAL A 87 -6.16 5.36 -7.08
C VAL A 87 -7.65 5.51 -6.80
N ASN A 88 -8.02 6.45 -5.95
CA ASN A 88 -9.40 6.63 -5.45
C ASN A 88 -10.00 5.32 -4.91
N GLY A 89 -9.20 4.57 -4.14
CA GLY A 89 -9.58 3.27 -3.58
C GLY A 89 -9.65 2.11 -4.59
N GLN A 90 -9.34 2.35 -5.87
CA GLN A 90 -9.31 1.29 -6.89
C GLN A 90 -7.92 0.68 -7.01
N THR A 91 -7.84 -0.64 -6.99
CA THR A 91 -6.63 -1.40 -7.32
C THR A 91 -6.38 -1.39 -8.84
N PHE A 92 -5.13 -1.59 -9.26
CA PHE A 92 -4.80 -1.70 -10.67
C PHE A 92 -5.50 -2.94 -11.24
N PRO A 93 -6.31 -2.81 -12.30
CA PRO A 93 -6.97 -3.95 -12.89
C PRO A 93 -5.88 -4.90 -13.38
N GLU A 94 -5.92 -6.15 -12.90
CA GLU A 94 -5.17 -7.21 -13.54
C GLU A 94 -5.75 -7.29 -14.95
N ALA A 95 -5.03 -6.75 -15.94
CA ALA A 95 -5.38 -6.92 -17.33
C ALA A 95 -5.61 -8.43 -17.48
N ARG A 96 -6.87 -8.82 -17.73
CA ARG A 96 -7.18 -10.18 -18.14
C ARG A 96 -6.29 -10.42 -19.34
N GLU A 97 -5.20 -11.14 -19.15
CA GLU A 97 -4.71 -11.98 -20.22
C GLU A 97 -5.96 -12.77 -20.65
N PRO A 98 -6.38 -12.71 -21.91
CA PRO A 98 -7.32 -13.69 -22.38
C PRO A 98 -6.63 -15.02 -22.10
N LYS A 99 -7.11 -15.75 -21.09
CA LYS A 99 -6.95 -17.18 -21.03
C LYS A 99 -7.54 -17.63 -22.36
N HIS A 100 -6.69 -17.86 -23.36
CA HIS A 100 -7.06 -18.66 -24.51
C HIS A 100 -7.50 -19.98 -23.88
N HIS A 101 -8.81 -20.10 -23.66
CA HIS A 101 -9.43 -21.37 -23.40
C HIS A 101 -9.08 -22.15 -24.65
N GLY A 102 -8.10 -23.04 -24.49
CA GLY A 102 -7.71 -23.96 -25.53
C GLY A 102 -8.99 -24.58 -26.04
N GLN A 103 -9.29 -24.26 -27.29
CA GLN A 103 -10.23 -24.94 -28.15
C GLN A 103 -10.34 -26.41 -27.71
N GLN A 104 -11.45 -26.78 -27.08
CA GLN A 104 -11.91 -28.15 -27.14
C GLN A 104 -12.13 -28.42 -28.63
N ARG A 105 -11.16 -29.11 -29.23
CA ARG A 105 -11.29 -29.67 -30.56
C ARG A 105 -12.26 -30.86 -30.47
N PRO A 106 -13.05 -31.10 -31.52
CA PRO A 106 -14.25 -31.94 -31.51
C PRO A 106 -13.98 -33.37 -31.05
#